data_AF-A0A965AYB9-F1
#
_entry.id   AF-A0A965AYB9-F1
#
_cell.length_a   1.000
_cell.length_b   1.000
_cell.length_c   1.000
_cell.angle_alpha   90.00
_cell.angle_beta   90.00
_cell.angle_gamma   90.00
#
_symmetry.space_group_name_H-M   'P 1'
#
loop_
_entity.id
_entity.type
_entity.pdbx_description
1 polymer ?
#
loop_
_entity_poly.entity_id
_entity_poly.type
_entity_poly.pdbx_seq_one_letter_code
_entity_poly.pdbx_strand_id
1 'polypeptide(L)'
;YSRGLVREVMAIVGWVVAAIAAFVFSPQVMPLIKEIPMVGPILGDSCELSIIASFAAVFAIVLLIASFFTPLLSSVINKSMLGKLDQSLGFIFGVLRGIALIAIGFFAYNTVLSAESFPMIDQSRSAQVFGDMATSIEERNPERALGWVTLQYEQLVSVCEPN
;
A
#
# COMPACT_ATOMS: atom_id res chain seq x y z
N TYR A 1 21.20 14.69 19.14
CA TYR A 1 20.13 13.87 18.61
C TYR A 1 20.14 13.73 17.09
N SER A 2 20.58 12.62 16.47
CA SER A 2 20.52 12.33 15.02
C SER A 2 19.58 11.16 14.75
N ARG A 3 18.53 11.09 15.57
CA ARG A 3 17.74 9.87 15.74
C ARG A 3 16.66 9.70 14.66
N GLY A 4 16.47 10.66 13.73
CA GLY A 4 15.46 10.59 12.67
C GLY A 4 16.00 10.10 11.35
N LEU A 5 17.10 10.64 10.80
CA LEU A 5 17.56 10.26 9.44
C LEU A 5 17.69 8.75 9.24
N VAL A 6 18.34 8.04 10.17
CA VAL A 6 18.52 6.58 10.07
C VAL A 6 17.18 5.84 10.18
N ARG A 7 16.27 6.32 11.04
CA ARG A 7 14.93 5.75 11.18
C ARG A 7 14.07 6.02 9.94
N GLU A 8 14.21 7.19 9.32
CA GLU A 8 13.55 7.59 8.08
C GLU A 8 14.03 6.74 6.90
N VAL A 9 15.35 6.56 6.74
CA VAL A 9 15.92 5.71 5.69
C VAL A 9 15.50 4.26 5.89
N MET A 10 15.51 3.75 7.12
CA MET A 10 14.99 2.39 7.40
C MET A 10 13.49 2.27 7.12
N ALA A 11 12.72 3.33 7.30
CA ALA A 11 11.31 3.34 6.97
C ALA A 11 11.09 3.25 5.46
N ILE A 12 11.82 4.05 4.67
CA ILE A 12 11.78 3.98 3.19
C ILE A 12 12.20 2.59 2.72
N VAL A 13 13.31 2.06 3.25
CA VAL A 13 13.78 0.70 2.96
C VAL A 13 12.73 -0.34 3.34
N GLY A 14 12.05 -0.19 4.48
CA GLY A 14 10.98 -1.08 4.92
C GLY A 14 9.80 -1.11 3.95
N TRP A 15 9.42 0.05 3.39
CA TRP A 15 8.38 0.13 2.36
C TRP A 15 8.81 -0.50 1.03
N VAL A 16 10.06 -0.26 0.60
CA VAL A 16 10.61 -0.89 -0.62
C VAL A 16 10.68 -2.41 -0.46
N VAL A 17 11.19 -2.90 0.66
CA VAL A 17 11.26 -4.34 0.97
C VAL A 17 9.86 -4.94 1.04
N ALA A 18 8.89 -4.25 1.64
CA ALA A 18 7.51 -4.71 1.67
C ALA A 18 6.89 -4.79 0.28
N ALA A 19 7.14 -3.80 -0.59
CA ALA A 19 6.64 -3.81 -1.96
C ALA A 19 7.24 -4.97 -2.78
N ILE A 20 8.55 -5.19 -2.68
CA ILE A 20 9.23 -6.31 -3.35
C ILE A 20 8.69 -7.64 -2.83
N ALA A 21 8.56 -7.80 -1.51
CA ALA A 21 8.01 -9.01 -0.92
C ALA A 21 6.56 -9.25 -1.37
N ALA A 22 5.71 -8.21 -1.36
CA ALA A 22 4.35 -8.30 -1.85
C ALA A 22 4.28 -8.75 -3.31
N PHE A 23 5.13 -8.20 -4.17
CA PHE A 23 5.19 -8.59 -5.58
C PHE A 23 5.55 -10.07 -5.72
N VAL A 24 6.58 -10.54 -5.03
CA VAL A 24 7.08 -11.92 -5.10
C VAL A 24 6.10 -12.93 -4.49
N PHE A 25 5.47 -12.61 -3.36
CA PHE A 25 4.63 -13.56 -2.62
C PHE A 25 3.14 -13.49 -2.99
N SER A 26 2.69 -12.44 -3.68
CA SER A 26 1.28 -12.30 -4.09
C SER A 26 0.71 -13.51 -4.85
N PRO A 27 1.43 -14.17 -5.80
CA PRO A 27 0.86 -15.31 -6.53
C PRO A 27 0.67 -16.54 -5.64
N GLN A 28 1.52 -16.68 -4.61
CA GLN A 28 1.45 -17.80 -3.66
C GLN A 28 0.31 -17.62 -2.65
N VAL A 29 -0.03 -16.37 -2.32
CA VAL A 29 -1.09 -16.02 -1.35
C VAL A 29 -2.46 -15.91 -2.01
N MET A 30 -2.51 -15.71 -3.32
CA MET A 30 -3.73 -15.69 -4.12
C MET A 30 -4.71 -16.86 -3.89
N PRO A 31 -4.29 -18.14 -3.92
CA PRO A 31 -5.21 -19.24 -3.64
C PRO A 31 -5.75 -19.16 -2.20
N LEU A 32 -4.92 -18.78 -1.23
CA LEU A 32 -5.35 -18.67 0.18
C LEU A 32 -6.41 -17.58 0.36
N ILE A 33 -6.27 -16.44 -0.33
CA ILE A 33 -7.24 -15.34 -0.27
C ILE A 33 -8.60 -15.77 -0.84
N LYS A 34 -8.59 -16.55 -1.94
CA LYS A 34 -9.82 -17.07 -2.56
C LYS A 34 -10.56 -18.08 -1.69
N GLU A 35 -9.84 -18.83 -0.85
CA GLU A 35 -10.43 -19.79 0.09
C GLU A 35 -11.08 -19.13 1.32
N ILE A 36 -10.83 -17.84 1.57
CA ILE A 36 -11.41 -17.15 2.72
C ILE A 36 -12.93 -16.98 2.47
N PRO A 37 -13.82 -17.57 3.28
CA PRO A 37 -15.26 -17.59 3.01
C PRO A 37 -15.91 -16.21 2.99
N MET A 38 -15.29 -15.21 3.63
CA MET A 38 -15.78 -13.83 3.64
C MET A 38 -15.22 -12.97 2.48
N VAL A 39 -14.17 -13.42 1.78
CA VAL A 39 -13.45 -12.62 0.77
C VAL A 39 -13.54 -13.27 -0.61
N GLY A 40 -13.45 -14.60 -0.70
CA GLY A 40 -13.59 -15.38 -1.94
C GLY A 40 -14.85 -15.04 -2.76
N PRO A 41 -16.06 -14.99 -2.15
CA PRO A 41 -17.28 -14.62 -2.87
C PRO A 41 -17.29 -13.19 -3.39
N ILE A 42 -16.52 -12.29 -2.77
CA ILE A 42 -16.47 -10.85 -3.07
C ILE A 42 -15.53 -10.57 -4.24
N LEU A 43 -14.41 -11.31 -4.29
CA LEU A 43 -13.45 -11.25 -5.40
C LEU A 43 -13.96 -11.93 -6.67
N GLY A 44 -14.92 -12.86 -6.53
CA GLY A 44 -15.50 -13.63 -7.63
C GLY A 44 -14.46 -14.52 -8.33
N ASP A 45 -14.76 -14.90 -9.57
CA ASP A 45 -13.84 -15.70 -10.41
C ASP A 45 -12.72 -14.85 -11.03
N SER A 46 -12.71 -13.54 -10.77
CA SER A 46 -11.75 -12.59 -11.33
C SER A 46 -10.35 -12.82 -10.76
N CYS A 47 -9.49 -13.40 -11.60
CA CYS A 47 -8.09 -13.64 -11.26
C CYS A 47 -7.35 -12.33 -10.94
N GLU A 48 -7.53 -11.30 -11.76
CA GLU A 48 -6.88 -9.98 -11.58
C GLU A 48 -7.21 -9.34 -10.23
N LEU A 49 -8.48 -9.35 -9.83
CA LEU A 49 -8.89 -8.81 -8.53
C LEU A 49 -8.27 -9.59 -7.36
N SER A 50 -8.15 -10.91 -7.53
CA SER A 50 -7.59 -11.78 -6.51
C SER A 50 -6.08 -11.58 -6.33
N ILE A 51 -5.32 -11.39 -7.41
CA ILE A 51 -3.88 -11.14 -7.32
C ILE A 51 -3.59 -9.76 -6.70
N ILE A 52 -4.39 -8.74 -7.04
CA ILE A 52 -4.28 -7.39 -6.44
C ILE A 52 -4.59 -7.44 -4.94
N ALA A 53 -5.67 -8.12 -4.53
CA ALA A 53 -6.02 -8.29 -3.13
C ALA A 53 -4.91 -9.02 -2.35
N SER A 54 -4.28 -10.02 -2.97
CA SER A 54 -3.19 -10.79 -2.37
C SER A 54 -1.92 -9.97 -2.21
N PHE A 55 -1.58 -9.17 -3.22
CA PHE A 55 -0.50 -8.19 -3.12
C PHE A 55 -0.74 -7.24 -1.95
N ALA A 56 -1.93 -6.65 -1.84
CA ALA A 56 -2.26 -5.72 -0.76
C ALA A 56 -2.18 -6.37 0.63
N ALA A 57 -2.66 -7.62 0.76
CA ALA A 57 -2.61 -8.37 2.01
C ALA A 57 -1.17 -8.66 2.44
N VAL A 58 -0.32 -9.18 1.53
CA VAL A 58 1.09 -9.44 1.82
C VAL A 58 1.82 -8.15 2.16
N PHE A 59 1.59 -7.10 1.39
CA PHE A 59 2.19 -5.78 1.63
C PHE A 59 1.88 -5.26 3.03
N ALA A 60 0.62 -5.33 3.46
CA ALA A 60 0.18 -4.93 4.79
C ALA A 60 0.84 -5.76 5.89
N ILE A 61 0.91 -7.08 5.73
CA ILE A 61 1.54 -8.00 6.69
C ILE A 61 3.04 -7.69 6.82
N VAL A 62 3.75 -7.56 5.70
CA VAL A 62 5.19 -7.29 5.72
C VAL A 62 5.48 -5.92 6.32
N LEU A 63 4.66 -4.90 6.03
CA LEU A 63 4.79 -3.59 6.67
C LEU A 63 4.51 -3.64 8.18
N LEU A 64 3.53 -4.44 8.61
CA LEU A 64 3.23 -4.64 10.03
C LEU A 64 4.42 -5.27 10.75
N ILE A 65 5.00 -6.32 10.17
CA ILE A 65 6.20 -6.99 10.67
C ILE A 65 7.37 -6.01 10.71
N ALA A 66 7.69 -5.34 9.60
CA ALA A 66 8.79 -4.36 9.51
C ALA A 66 8.65 -3.25 10.55
N SER A 67 7.42 -2.78 10.77
CA SER A 67 7.11 -1.75 11.76
C SER A 67 7.36 -2.17 13.21
N PHE A 68 7.32 -3.46 13.51
CA PHE A 68 7.66 -4.00 14.82
C PHE A 68 9.18 -4.00 15.07
N PHE A 69 9.99 -4.12 14.01
CA PHE A 69 11.46 -4.12 14.09
C PHE A 69 12.08 -2.70 14.11
N THR A 70 11.40 -1.69 13.58
CA THR A 70 11.85 -0.29 13.58
C THR A 70 12.22 0.29 14.97
N PRO A 71 11.44 0.09 16.04
CA PRO A 71 11.83 0.59 17.37
C PRO A 71 13.08 -0.13 17.93
N LEU A 72 13.25 -1.43 17.65
CA LEU A 72 14.37 -2.25 18.15
C LEU A 72 15.73 -1.79 17.58
N LEU A 73 15.80 -1.49 16.28
CA LEU A 73 17.05 -1.03 15.65
C LEU A 73 17.43 0.40 16.05
N SER A 74 16.44 1.27 16.30
CA SER A 74 16.69 2.66 16.71
C SER A 74 17.34 2.80 18.09
N SER A 75 17.24 1.77 18.94
CA SER A 75 17.90 1.70 20.25
C SER A 75 19.43 1.60 20.12
N VAL A 76 19.92 0.96 19.06
CA VAL A 76 21.33 0.58 18.87
C VAL A 76 22.20 1.74 18.34
N ILE A 77 21.60 2.75 17.68
CA ILE A 77 22.32 3.75 16.85
C ILE A 77 22.35 5.15 17.49
N ASN A 78 22.39 5.24 18.83
CA ASN A 78 22.32 6.50 19.55
C ASN A 78 23.65 7.30 19.59
N LYS A 79 24.09 7.92 18.49
CA LYS A 79 25.11 9.01 18.48
C LYS A 79 25.02 9.94 17.25
N SER A 80 24.41 11.13 17.37
CA SER A 80 24.74 12.38 16.61
C SER A 80 23.71 13.48 16.96
N MET A 81 23.82 14.73 16.48
CA MET A 81 23.31 16.00 17.06
C MET A 81 22.15 16.75 16.33
N LEU A 82 21.60 16.27 15.21
CA LEU A 82 20.59 16.96 14.35
C LEU A 82 19.08 16.72 14.68
N GLY A 83 18.58 17.17 15.84
CA GLY A 83 17.36 16.59 16.46
C GLY A 83 15.98 17.15 16.08
N LYS A 84 15.86 18.31 15.43
CA LYS A 84 14.58 19.02 15.28
C LYS A 84 13.88 18.82 13.92
N LEU A 85 14.64 18.76 12.82
CA LEU A 85 14.11 18.50 11.47
C LEU A 85 13.65 17.03 11.32
N ASP A 86 14.41 16.13 11.94
CA ASP A 86 14.15 14.70 12.07
C ASP A 86 12.82 14.39 12.81
N GLN A 87 12.36 15.28 13.69
CA GLN A 87 11.13 15.08 14.46
C GLN A 87 9.86 15.40 13.65
N SER A 88 9.91 16.40 12.78
CA SER A 88 8.79 16.76 11.91
C SER A 88 8.56 15.74 10.79
N LEU A 89 9.63 15.17 10.23
CA LEU A 89 9.54 14.16 9.19
C LEU A 89 8.96 12.84 9.73
N GLY A 90 9.45 12.37 10.89
CA GLY A 90 8.87 11.21 11.57
C GLY A 90 7.40 11.39 11.99
N PHE A 91 6.97 12.61 12.31
CA PHE A 91 5.55 12.92 12.55
C PHE A 91 4.72 12.82 11.27
N ILE A 92 5.17 13.43 10.16
CA ILE A 92 4.51 13.34 8.85
C ILE A 92 4.43 11.89 8.37
N PHE A 93 5.49 11.11 8.53
CA PHE A 93 5.50 9.69 8.19
C PHE A 93 4.56 8.87 9.07
N GLY A 94 4.49 9.16 10.37
CA GLY A 94 3.50 8.56 11.27
C GLY A 94 2.06 8.85 10.85
N VAL A 95 1.79 10.09 10.40
CA VAL A 95 0.49 10.49 9.84
C VAL A 95 0.20 9.74 8.54
N LEU A 96 1.15 9.67 7.60
CA LEU A 96 1.00 8.93 6.35
C LEU A 96 0.73 7.44 6.59
N ARG A 97 1.40 6.84 7.56
CA ARG A 97 1.14 5.46 7.98
C ARG A 97 -0.24 5.29 8.60
N GLY A 98 -0.68 6.25 9.43
CA GLY A 98 -2.04 6.28 9.96
C GLY A 98 -3.08 6.34 8.83
N ILE A 99 -2.86 7.20 7.83
CA ILE A 99 -3.69 7.31 6.64
C ILE A 99 -3.71 5.98 5.86
N ALA A 100 -2.55 5.36 5.64
CA ALA A 100 -2.46 4.08 4.94
C ALA A 100 -3.22 2.96 5.68
N LEU A 101 -3.08 2.86 7.01
CA LEU A 101 -3.82 1.89 7.82
C LEU A 101 -5.33 2.14 7.81
N ILE A 102 -5.75 3.41 7.87
CA ILE A 102 -7.16 3.79 7.73
C ILE A 102 -7.65 3.43 6.34
N ALA A 103 -6.90 3.70 5.27
CA ALA A 103 -7.27 3.38 3.89
C ALA A 103 -7.40 1.86 3.68
N ILE A 104 -6.48 1.06 4.24
CA ILE A 104 -6.57 -0.40 4.24
C ILE A 104 -7.81 -0.86 5.02
N GLY A 105 -8.08 -0.28 6.20
CA GLY A 105 -9.28 -0.56 6.96
C GLY A 105 -10.57 -0.17 6.22
N PHE A 106 -10.53 0.92 5.46
CA PHE A 106 -11.64 1.40 4.66
C PHE A 106 -11.88 0.51 3.44
N PHE A 107 -10.83 0.08 2.78
CA PHE A 107 -10.90 -0.90 1.71
C PHE A 107 -11.45 -2.22 2.24
N ALA A 108 -10.95 -2.71 3.38
CA ALA A 108 -11.48 -3.90 4.05
C ALA A 108 -12.95 -3.73 4.45
N TYR A 109 -13.36 -2.55 4.92
CA TYR A 109 -14.78 -2.24 5.15
C TYR A 109 -15.58 -2.32 3.85
N ASN A 110 -15.14 -1.63 2.81
CA ASN A 110 -15.88 -1.51 1.57
C ASN A 110 -15.83 -2.78 0.69
N THR A 111 -14.95 -3.72 1.01
CA THR A 111 -14.95 -5.04 0.38
C THR A 111 -15.62 -6.07 1.26
N VAL A 112 -15.32 -6.14 2.56
CA VAL A 112 -15.84 -7.21 3.46
C VAL A 112 -17.21 -6.88 4.08
N LEU A 113 -17.57 -5.59 4.22
CA LEU A 113 -18.78 -5.11 4.91
C LEU A 113 -19.82 -4.43 4.00
N SER A 114 -19.60 -4.38 2.68
CA SER A 114 -20.46 -3.68 1.72
C SER A 114 -21.79 -4.36 1.42
N ALA A 115 -22.74 -4.21 2.34
CA ALA A 115 -24.16 -4.26 2.01
C ALA A 115 -24.76 -2.86 1.74
N GLU A 116 -24.09 -1.75 2.13
CA GLU A 116 -24.59 -0.37 1.93
C GLU A 116 -23.47 0.65 1.68
N SER A 117 -23.62 1.47 0.62
CA SER A 117 -22.72 2.58 0.25
C SER A 117 -23.02 3.86 1.06
N PHE A 118 -21.99 4.52 1.59
CA PHE A 118 -22.15 5.75 2.39
C PHE A 118 -21.89 7.03 1.57
N PRO A 119 -22.90 7.89 1.35
CA PRO A 119 -22.79 9.09 0.49
C PRO A 119 -21.81 10.17 1.01
N MET A 120 -21.31 10.02 2.25
CA MET A 120 -20.34 10.93 2.87
C MET A 120 -18.95 10.86 2.19
N ILE A 121 -18.62 9.74 1.55
CA ILE A 121 -17.30 9.51 0.93
C ILE A 121 -17.28 10.10 -0.48
N ASP A 122 -18.33 9.83 -1.25
CA ASP A 122 -18.49 10.23 -2.64
C ASP A 122 -18.61 11.76 -2.80
N GLN A 123 -19.12 12.45 -1.78
CA GLN A 123 -19.25 13.91 -1.75
C GLN A 123 -18.03 14.61 -1.13
N SER A 124 -16.97 13.88 -0.79
CA SER A 124 -15.81 14.46 -0.12
C SER A 124 -14.99 15.36 -1.05
N ARG A 125 -14.43 16.45 -0.51
CA ARG A 125 -13.54 17.35 -1.27
C ARG A 125 -12.26 16.65 -1.75
N SER A 126 -11.81 15.65 -1.00
CA SER A 126 -10.73 14.76 -1.41
C SER A 126 -11.05 14.05 -2.73
N ALA A 127 -12.27 13.50 -2.88
CA ALA A 127 -12.66 12.80 -4.10
C ALA A 127 -12.62 13.71 -5.34
N GLN A 128 -13.03 14.97 -5.20
CA GLN A 128 -12.97 15.96 -6.29
C GLN A 128 -11.53 16.26 -6.72
N VAL A 129 -10.63 16.52 -5.76
CA VAL A 129 -9.22 16.86 -6.06
C VAL A 129 -8.49 15.69 -6.73
N PHE A 130 -8.73 14.45 -6.29
CA PHE A 130 -8.10 13.29 -6.92
C PHE A 130 -8.65 13.02 -8.33
N GLY A 131 -9.95 13.29 -8.57
CA GLY A 131 -10.55 13.19 -9.90
C GLY A 131 -9.95 14.17 -10.91
N ASP A 132 -9.74 15.42 -10.51
CA ASP A 132 -9.14 16.44 -11.37
C ASP A 132 -7.69 16.10 -11.75
N MET A 133 -6.92 15.53 -10.80
CA MET A 133 -5.56 15.05 -11.06
C MET A 133 -5.53 13.86 -12.00
N ALA A 134 -6.43 12.89 -11.83
CA ALA A 134 -6.53 11.74 -12.72
C ALA A 134 -6.82 12.18 -14.18
N THR A 135 -7.79 13.08 -14.36
CA THR A 135 -8.18 13.61 -15.66
C THR A 135 -7.02 14.33 -16.37
N SER A 136 -6.22 15.11 -15.62
CA SER A 136 -5.05 15.82 -16.14
C SER A 136 -3.92 14.89 -16.60
N ILE A 137 -3.80 13.71 -15.99
CA ILE A 137 -2.80 12.69 -16.37
C ILE A 137 -3.25 11.97 -17.64
N GLU A 138 -4.56 11.72 -17.76
CA GLU A 138 -5.17 11.05 -18.92
C GLU A 138 -5.08 11.90 -20.20
N GLU A 139 -5.27 13.23 -20.10
CA GLU A 139 -5.09 14.16 -21.24
C GLU A 139 -3.63 14.26 -21.73
N ARG A 140 -2.63 13.96 -20.90
CA ARG A 140 -1.19 14.10 -21.21
C ARG A 140 -0.53 12.80 -21.67
N ASN A 141 -1.30 11.89 -22.24
CA ASN A 141 -0.83 10.64 -22.84
C ASN A 141 -0.17 9.71 -21.78
N PRO A 142 -1.00 8.98 -21.00
CA PRO A 142 -0.60 8.31 -19.77
C PRO A 142 0.53 7.29 -19.96
N GLU A 143 0.61 6.67 -21.13
CA GLU A 143 1.64 5.71 -21.56
C GLU A 143 3.09 6.22 -21.34
N ARG A 144 3.37 7.50 -21.65
CA ARG A 144 4.73 8.05 -21.46
C ARG A 144 5.07 8.33 -20.00
N ALA A 145 4.06 8.59 -19.17
CA ALA A 145 4.25 8.91 -17.76
C ALA A 145 4.27 7.65 -16.88
N LEU A 146 3.49 6.63 -17.25
CA LEU A 146 3.19 5.46 -16.44
C LEU A 146 3.67 4.14 -17.04
N GLY A 147 4.31 4.12 -18.21
CA GLY A 147 4.72 2.87 -18.87
C GLY A 147 5.54 1.92 -18.00
N TRP A 148 6.37 2.42 -17.07
CA TRP A 148 7.07 1.56 -16.12
C TRP A 148 6.14 0.89 -15.11
N VAL A 149 5.06 1.58 -14.68
CA VAL A 149 4.02 1.02 -13.80
C VAL A 149 3.18 0.00 -14.57
N THR A 150 2.82 0.31 -15.82
CA THR A 150 2.05 -0.59 -16.69
C THR A 150 2.77 -1.92 -16.86
N LEU A 151 4.08 -1.90 -17.11
CA LEU A 151 4.89 -3.12 -17.20
C LEU A 151 4.89 -3.95 -15.90
N GLN A 152 4.93 -3.30 -14.74
CA GLN A 152 4.86 -4.01 -13.46
C GLN A 152 3.46 -4.57 -13.20
N TYR A 153 2.41 -3.85 -13.61
CA TYR A 153 1.04 -4.32 -13.53
C TYR A 153 0.83 -5.55 -14.43
N GLU A 154 1.21 -5.46 -15.70
CA GLU A 154 1.16 -6.57 -16.66
C GLU A 154 1.94 -7.78 -16.15
N GLN A 155 3.15 -7.58 -15.63
CA GLN A 155 3.94 -8.65 -15.04
C GLN A 155 3.24 -9.29 -13.82
N LEU A 156 2.59 -8.49 -12.98
CA LEU A 156 1.85 -8.98 -11.82
C LEU A 156 0.61 -9.79 -12.22
N VAL A 157 -0.14 -9.34 -13.22
CA VAL A 157 -1.36 -10.02 -13.69
C VAL A 157 -1.09 -11.12 -14.72
N SER A 158 0.14 -11.26 -15.23
CA SER A 158 0.51 -12.31 -16.20
C SER A 158 0.21 -13.74 -15.71
N VAL A 159 0.15 -13.95 -14.39
CA VAL A 159 -0.28 -15.22 -13.78
C VAL A 159 -1.75 -15.57 -14.02
N CYS A 160 -2.53 -14.62 -14.53
CA CYS A 160 -3.95 -14.72 -14.85
C CYS A 160 -4.24 -14.91 -16.34
N GLU A 161 -3.24 -14.74 -17.23
CA GLU A 161 -3.43 -14.97 -18.65
C GLU A 161 -3.52 -16.49 -18.95
N PRO A 162 -4.53 -16.95 -19.70
CA PRO A 162 -4.59 -18.34 -20.13
C PRO A 162 -3.47 -18.59 -21.15
N ASN A 163 -2.60 -19.56 -20.86
CA ASN A 163 -1.60 -20.06 -21.83
C ASN A 163 -2.26 -20.61 -23.09
#